data_AF-A0A067DKL7-F1
#
_entry.id   AF-A0A067DKL7-F1
#
_cell.length_a   1.000
_cell.length_b   1.000
_cell.length_c   1.000
_cell.angle_alpha   90.00
_cell.angle_beta   90.00
_cell.angle_gamma   90.00
#
_symmetry.space_group_name_H-M   'P 1'
#
loop_
_entity.id
_entity.type
_entity.pdbx_description
1 polymer ?
#
loop_
_entity_poly.entity_id
_entity_poly.type
_entity_poly.pdbx_seq_one_letter_code
_entity_poly.pdbx_strand_id
1 'polypeptide(L)'
;MIGSLKQLQHLEVRFCEDLQEIISVNRADEVIPYFVFPQLTTLKLQDLPKLRCLYPGMHTLEWPALEILSMHRCDKLKIFTADLSQNNENDQLGIPAQQPPLPLEKV
;
A
#
# COMPACT_ATOMS: atom_id res chain seq x y z
N MET A 1 18.70 -5.81 7.41
CA MET A 1 17.70 -6.35 6.47
C MET A 1 16.48 -6.76 7.29
N ILE A 2 15.36 -6.05 7.15
CA ILE A 2 14.09 -6.49 7.76
C ILE A 2 13.62 -7.68 6.92
N GLY A 3 14.04 -8.87 7.33
CA GLY A 3 13.70 -10.11 6.63
C GLY A 3 12.19 -10.33 6.75
N SER A 4 11.48 -10.24 5.62
CA SER A 4 10.11 -10.72 5.44
C SER A 4 9.17 -10.51 6.65
N LEU A 5 8.57 -9.32 6.75
CA LEU A 5 7.54 -8.96 7.73
C LEU A 5 6.18 -9.63 7.42
N LYS A 6 6.19 -10.94 7.14
CA LYS A 6 5.00 -11.71 6.72
C LYS A 6 3.92 -11.81 7.79
N GLN A 7 4.29 -11.59 9.05
CA GLN A 7 3.39 -11.62 10.21
C GLN A 7 3.07 -10.20 10.73
N LEU A 8 3.55 -9.15 10.05
CA LEU A 8 3.24 -7.79 10.49
C LEU A 8 1.76 -7.52 10.23
N GLN A 9 1.02 -7.28 11.31
CA GLN A 9 -0.41 -6.97 11.26
C GLN A 9 -0.70 -5.48 11.36
N HIS A 10 0.11 -4.75 12.14
CA HIS A 10 -0.07 -3.33 12.38
C HIS A 10 1.23 -2.57 12.08
N LEU A 11 1.16 -1.63 11.14
CA LEU A 11 2.24 -0.70 10.84
C LEU A 11 1.76 0.73 11.08
N GLU A 12 2.50 1.45 11.93
CA GLU A 12 2.18 2.81 12.29
C GLU A 12 3.44 3.66 12.32
N VAL A 13 3.41 4.77 11.59
CA VAL A 13 4.53 5.70 11.46
C VAL A 13 4.00 7.11 11.67
N ARG A 14 4.52 7.80 12.69
CA ARG A 14 4.08 9.15 13.05
C ARG A 14 5.25 10.11 13.21
N PHE A 15 5.02 11.38 12.88
CA PHE A 15 5.90 12.51 13.21
C PHE A 15 7.35 12.36 12.74
N CYS A 16 7.55 11.82 11.52
CA CYS A 16 8.88 11.66 10.93
C CYS A 16 9.07 12.68 9.79
N GLU A 17 9.76 13.78 10.08
CA GLU A 17 9.93 14.91 9.16
C GLU A 17 10.85 14.59 7.97
N ASP A 18 11.81 13.68 8.15
CA ASP A 18 12.82 13.33 7.15
C ASP A 18 12.57 12.01 6.42
N LEU A 19 11.54 11.27 6.82
CA LEU A 19 11.22 9.98 6.21
C LEU A 19 10.75 10.17 4.77
N GLN A 20 11.49 9.61 3.81
CA GLN A 20 11.17 9.70 2.38
C GLN A 20 10.53 8.43 1.83
N GLU A 21 10.90 7.27 2.40
CA GLU A 21 10.41 5.94 2.05
C GLU A 21 10.29 5.07 3.30
N ILE A 22 9.33 4.15 3.31
CA ILE A 22 9.12 3.22 4.45
C ILE A 22 9.97 1.97 4.27
N ILE A 23 10.09 1.49 3.03
CA ILE A 23 10.85 0.31 2.66
C ILE A 23 12.00 0.75 1.75
N SER A 24 13.24 0.63 2.24
CA SER A 24 14.46 0.86 1.46
C SER A 24 14.99 -0.44 0.88
N VAL A 25 15.38 -0.42 -0.39
CA VAL A 25 16.07 -1.55 -1.06
C VAL A 25 17.52 -1.20 -1.29
N ASN A 26 18.41 -2.13 -0.98
CA ASN A 26 19.80 -2.03 -1.41
C ASN A 26 19.89 -2.42 -2.89
N ARG A 27 20.31 -1.49 -3.75
CA ARG A 27 20.40 -1.69 -5.21
C ARG A 27 21.46 -2.70 -5.65
N ALA A 28 22.21 -3.28 -4.71
CA ALA A 28 23.22 -4.30 -4.99
C ALA A 28 22.64 -5.69 -5.26
N ASP A 29 21.39 -5.94 -4.88
CA ASP A 29 20.70 -7.20 -5.17
C ASP A 29 19.96 -7.10 -6.52
N GLU A 30 20.43 -7.85 -7.52
CA GLU A 30 19.79 -7.99 -8.85
C GLU A 30 18.41 -8.68 -8.80
N VAL A 31 17.98 -9.13 -7.61
CA VAL A 31 16.69 -9.78 -7.41
C VAL A 31 15.63 -8.72 -7.22
N ILE A 32 14.70 -8.66 -8.17
CA ILE A 32 13.44 -7.93 -8.08
C ILE A 32 12.72 -8.33 -6.78
N PRO A 33 12.69 -7.48 -5.74
CA PRO A 33 12.07 -7.87 -4.49
C PRO A 33 10.58 -7.54 -4.57
N TYR A 34 9.79 -8.60 -4.64
CA TYR A 34 8.34 -8.54 -4.49
C TYR A 34 7.99 -8.56 -3.00
N PHE A 35 7.39 -7.47 -2.51
CA PHE A 35 7.02 -7.33 -1.11
C PHE A 35 5.52 -7.54 -0.94
N VAL A 36 5.17 -8.64 -0.27
CA VAL A 36 3.82 -8.89 0.21
C VAL A 36 3.81 -8.82 1.72
N PHE A 37 2.85 -8.07 2.24
CA PHE A 37 2.52 -8.05 3.66
C PHE A 37 1.17 -8.78 3.84
N PRO A 38 1.16 -10.12 3.83
CA PRO A 38 -0.07 -10.90 3.71
C PRO A 38 -0.98 -10.81 4.94
N GLN A 39 -0.45 -10.38 6.08
CA GLN A 39 -1.21 -10.23 7.33
C GLN A 39 -1.40 -8.78 7.78
N LEU A 40 -0.93 -7.80 7.01
CA LEU A 40 -1.04 -6.40 7.42
C LEU A 40 -2.49 -5.96 7.32
N THR A 41 -3.14 -5.82 8.47
CA THR A 41 -4.54 -5.37 8.59
C THR A 41 -4.64 -3.87 8.83
N THR A 42 -3.62 -3.25 9.43
CA THR A 42 -3.65 -1.82 9.76
C THR A 42 -2.39 -1.10 9.33
N LEU A 43 -2.58 -0.02 8.56
CA LEU A 43 -1.54 0.93 8.15
C LEU A 43 -1.95 2.36 8.53
N LYS A 44 -1.18 2.98 9.43
CA LYS A 44 -1.40 4.35 9.89
C LYS A 44 -0.17 5.24 9.65
N LEU A 45 -0.35 6.31 8.89
CA LEU A 45 0.69 7.28 8.55
C LEU A 45 0.25 8.66 9.01
N GLN A 46 1.07 9.33 9.82
CA GLN A 46 0.70 10.63 10.39
C GLN A 46 1.89 11.60 10.41
N ASP A 47 1.67 12.83 9.95
CA ASP A 47 2.65 13.92 10.03
C ASP A 47 4.01 13.51 9.40
N LEU A 48 3.96 13.14 8.11
CA LEU A 48 5.10 12.66 7.31
C LEU A 48 5.32 13.57 6.08
N PRO A 49 5.80 14.82 6.28
CA PRO A 49 5.80 15.85 5.23
C PRO A 49 6.78 15.59 4.08
N LYS A 50 7.74 14.68 4.23
CA LYS A 50 8.70 14.31 3.18
C LYS A 50 8.48 12.92 2.60
N LEU A 51 7.50 12.16 3.10
CA LEU A 51 7.24 10.80 2.62
C LEU A 51 6.69 10.87 1.20
N ARG A 52 7.39 10.25 0.24
CA ARG A 52 7.02 10.30 -1.18
C ARG A 52 6.39 9.01 -1.66
N CYS A 53 6.91 7.89 -1.22
CA CYS A 53 6.46 6.55 -1.59
C CYS A 53 6.64 5.64 -0.39
N LEU A 54 5.87 4.54 -0.31
CA LEU A 54 6.17 3.49 0.66
C LEU A 54 7.37 2.65 0.22
N TYR A 55 7.55 2.53 -1.09
CA TYR A 55 8.59 1.75 -1.75
C TYR A 55 9.08 2.47 -3.02
N PRO A 56 10.39 2.60 -3.26
CA PRO A 56 10.96 3.35 -4.39
C PRO A 56 11.02 2.58 -5.72
N GLY A 57 10.62 1.30 -5.79
CA GLY A 57 10.71 0.49 -6.99
C GLY A 57 9.44 0.44 -7.85
N MET A 58 9.58 0.03 -9.11
CA MET A 58 8.46 -0.23 -10.06
C MET A 58 7.68 -1.52 -9.74
N HIS A 59 7.87 -2.09 -8.56
CA HIS A 59 7.29 -3.36 -8.17
C HIS A 59 6.03 -3.15 -7.35
N THR A 60 5.09 -4.07 -7.50
CA THR A 60 3.83 -4.05 -6.77
C THR A 60 4.09 -4.30 -5.29
N LEU A 61 3.56 -3.40 -4.46
CA LEU A 61 3.45 -3.60 -3.02
C LEU A 61 2.03 -4.13 -2.77
N GLU A 62 1.92 -5.32 -2.19
CA GLU A 62 0.63 -5.94 -1.94
C GLU A 62 0.38 -6.16 -0.45
N TRP A 63 -0.82 -5.79 -0.03
CA TRP A 63 -1.32 -5.89 1.34
C TRP A 63 -2.74 -6.49 1.31
N PRO A 64 -2.86 -7.78 0.97
CA PRO A 64 -4.15 -8.42 0.68
C PRO A 64 -5.11 -8.49 1.88
N ALA A 65 -4.61 -8.33 3.10
CA ALA A 65 -5.40 -8.35 4.33
C ALA A 65 -5.66 -6.95 4.92
N LEU A 66 -5.36 -5.86 4.20
CA LEU A 66 -5.49 -4.51 4.74
C LEU A 66 -6.95 -4.12 4.94
N GLU A 67 -7.31 -3.86 6.19
CA GLU A 67 -8.65 -3.43 6.60
C GLU A 67 -8.68 -1.94 6.92
N ILE A 68 -7.61 -1.41 7.51
CA ILE A 68 -7.52 -0.03 7.99
C ILE A 68 -6.35 0.67 7.32
N LEU A 69 -6.65 1.69 6.50
CA LEU A 69 -5.67 2.63 5.97
C LEU A 69 -6.01 4.04 6.46
N SER A 70 -5.15 4.62 7.29
CA SER A 70 -5.29 6.00 7.77
C SER A 70 -4.07 6.81 7.41
N MET A 71 -4.28 7.95 6.76
CA MET A 71 -3.21 8.88 6.39
C MET A 71 -3.59 10.30 6.76
N HIS A 72 -2.73 10.95 7.53
CA HIS A 72 -2.93 12.32 7.97
C HIS A 72 -1.64 13.12 7.77
N ARG A 73 -1.72 14.30 7.11
CA ARG A 73 -0.57 15.18 6.85
C ARG A 73 0.62 14.44 6.21
N CYS A 74 0.35 13.74 5.11
CA CYS A 74 1.31 13.00 4.30
C CYS A 74 1.32 13.54 2.86
N ASP A 75 1.47 14.86 2.72
CA ASP A 75 1.08 15.61 1.51
C ASP A 75 1.90 15.26 0.26
N LYS A 76 3.09 14.68 0.43
CA LYS A 76 3.97 14.27 -0.68
C LYS A 76 3.79 12.81 -1.10
N LEU A 77 2.97 12.04 -0.37
CA LEU A 77 2.84 10.61 -0.58
C LEU A 77 2.04 10.33 -1.86
N LYS A 78 2.66 9.66 -2.82
CA LYS A 78 1.99 9.09 -3.99
C LYS A 78 1.74 7.62 -3.73
N ILE A 79 0.48 7.24 -3.55
CA ILE A 79 0.09 5.83 -3.51
C ILE A 79 -0.23 5.41 -4.93
N PHE A 80 0.56 4.47 -5.45
CA PHE A 80 0.18 3.72 -6.65
C PHE A 80 -0.86 2.69 -6.21
N THR A 81 -2.13 3.09 -6.17
CA THR A 81 -3.19 2.09 -6.29
C THR A 81 -3.04 1.56 -7.70
N ALA A 82 -2.49 0.34 -7.84
CA ALA A 82 -2.68 -0.42 -9.06
C ALA A 82 -4.18 -0.42 -9.29
N ASP A 83 -4.59 0.23 -10.38
CA ASP A 83 -5.96 0.37 -10.77
C ASP A 83 -6.59 -1.04 -10.75
N LEU A 84 -7.57 -1.27 -9.87
CA LEU A 84 -8.33 -2.52 -9.88
C LEU A 84 -9.18 -2.62 -11.16
N SER A 85 -9.14 -1.62 -12.05
CA SER A 85 -9.66 -1.69 -13.42
C SER A 85 -8.58 -2.13 -14.41
N GLN A 86 -8.18 -3.40 -14.34
CA GLN A 86 -7.98 -4.15 -15.57
C GLN A 86 -9.07 -5.22 -15.65
N ASN A 87 -10.21 -4.82 -16.20
CA ASN A 87 -10.94 -5.73 -17.07
C ASN A 87 -11.15 -5.05 -18.42
N ASN A 88 -10.81 -5.81 -19.44
CA ASN A 88 -10.59 -5.42 -20.81
C ASN A 88 -11.83 -4.78 -21.44
N GLU A 89 -11.62 -3.74 -22.25
CA GLU A 89 -12.61 -3.29 -23.22
C GLU A 89 -12.74 -4.34 -24.33
N ASN A 90 -13.50 -5.40 -24.07
CA ASN A 90 -14.09 -6.21 -25.12
C ASN A 90 -15.61 -6.08 -25.05
N ASP A 91 -16.16 -5.66 -26.17
CA ASP A 91 -17.56 -5.42 -26.45
C ASP A 91 -18.50 -6.54 -25.95
N GLN A 92 -19.61 -6.09 -25.37
CA GLN A 92 -20.91 -6.77 -25.18
C GLN A 92 -21.09 -7.96 -24.21
N LEU A 93 -21.96 -7.65 -23.22
CA LEU A 93 -23.12 -8.43 -22.76
C LEU A 93 -22.99 -9.31 -21.50
N GLY A 94 -23.62 -8.87 -20.41
CA GLY A 94 -24.13 -9.75 -19.33
C GLY A 94 -23.79 -9.36 -17.88
N ILE A 95 -24.65 -8.56 -17.23
CA ILE A 95 -24.76 -8.40 -15.76
C ILE A 95 -25.44 -9.66 -15.16
N PRO A 96 -25.48 -10.01 -13.84
CA PRO A 96 -24.82 -9.52 -12.60
C PRO A 96 -24.22 -10.63 -11.68
N ALA A 97 -23.38 -10.27 -10.70
CA ALA A 97 -23.51 -10.78 -9.33
C ALA A 97 -22.80 -9.86 -8.33
N GLN A 98 -23.42 -9.74 -7.15
CA GLN A 98 -23.26 -8.64 -6.21
C GLN A 98 -22.08 -8.82 -5.26
N GLN A 99 -21.41 -7.72 -4.90
CA GLN A 99 -20.72 -7.61 -3.62
C GLN A 99 -21.16 -6.32 -2.90
N PRO A 100 -21.43 -6.39 -1.58
CA PRO A 100 -21.85 -5.22 -0.82
C PRO A 100 -20.70 -4.22 -0.66
N PRO A 101 -20.97 -2.90 -0.66
CA PRO A 101 -19.97 -1.89 -0.39
C PRO A 101 -19.49 -1.99 1.07
N LEU A 102 -18.17 -1.93 1.28
CA LEU A 102 -17.58 -1.77 2.61
C LEU A 102 -17.97 -0.39 3.17
N PRO A 103 -18.43 -0.28 4.43
CA PRO A 103 -18.72 1.02 5.03
C PRO A 103 -17.40 1.76 5.30
N LEU A 104 -17.24 2.88 4.62
CA LEU A 104 -16.20 3.87 4.93
C LEU A 104 -16.61 4.60 6.21
N GLU A 105 -16.24 4.10 7.38
CA GLU A 105 -16.38 4.87 8.61
C GLU A 105 -15.36 6.01 8.61
N LYS A 106 -15.91 7.22 8.50
CA LYS A 106 -15.20 8.49 8.62
C LYS A 106 -15.06 8.82 10.11
N VAL A 107 -13.85 8.76 10.66
CA VAL A 107 -13.47 9.48 11.88
C VAL A 107 -12.02 9.95 11.80
#